data_AF-H8Z6P5-F1
#
_entry.id   AF-H8Z6P5-F1
#
_cell.length_a   1.000
_cell.length_b   1.000
_cell.length_c   1.000
_cell.angle_alpha   90.00
_cell.angle_beta   90.00
_cell.angle_gamma   90.00
#
_symmetry.space_group_name_H-M   'P 1'
#
loop_
_entity.id
_entity.type
_entity.pdbx_description
1 polymer ?
#
loop_
_entity_poly.entity_id
_entity_poly.type
_entity_poly.pdbx_seq_one_letter_code
_entity_poly.pdbx_strand_id
1 'polypeptide(L)' 'MTTTTTPKKRTSTTTANIDPPRYDRPAKDEKVAELAYLKAEQRGFETGHEMDDWLEAEAELAKVD' A
#
# COMPACT_ATOMS: atom_id res chain seq x y z
N MET A 1 -3.01 3.87 29.56
CA MET A 1 -2.19 2.68 29.27
C MET A 1 -1.25 3.05 28.13
N THR A 2 0.00 3.37 28.45
CA THR A 2 1.03 3.81 27.50
C THR A 2 1.87 2.61 27.08
N THR A 3 1.75 2.17 25.83
CA THR A 3 2.65 1.15 25.25
C THR A 3 3.66 1.82 24.31
N THR A 4 4.87 1.93 24.83
CA THR A 4 6.13 2.28 24.17
C THR A 4 6.51 1.27 23.08
N THR A 5 6.88 1.71 21.86
CA THR A 5 7.82 0.98 20.95
C THR A 5 8.37 1.90 19.85
N THR A 6 9.65 2.23 19.93
CA THR A 6 10.56 2.66 18.83
C THR A 6 11.98 2.37 19.37
N PRO A 7 13.07 2.07 18.61
CA PRO A 7 13.30 2.15 17.15
C PRO A 7 14.06 0.92 16.54
N LYS A 8 14.13 0.80 15.20
CA LYS A 8 15.24 0.08 14.54
C LYS A 8 15.49 0.55 13.11
N LYS A 9 16.42 1.49 12.94
CA LYS A 9 17.19 1.66 11.69
C LYS A 9 17.91 0.35 11.38
N ARG A 10 17.65 -0.24 10.21
CA ARG A 10 18.52 -1.23 9.57
C ARG A 10 18.81 -0.75 8.15
N THR A 11 19.99 -0.19 7.96
CA THR A 11 20.61 0.02 6.65
C THR A 11 21.73 -1.00 6.51
N SER A 12 21.72 -1.84 5.46
CA SER A 12 22.88 -2.27 4.66
C SER A 12 22.54 -3.50 3.80
N THR A 13 22.58 -3.37 2.48
CA THR A 13 23.41 -4.22 1.59
C THR A 13 23.47 -3.58 0.20
N THR A 14 24.68 -3.16 -0.17
CA THR A 14 25.12 -2.70 -1.49
C THR A 14 25.32 -3.89 -2.43
N THR A 15 24.82 -3.85 -3.67
CA THR A 15 25.42 -4.52 -4.84
C THR A 15 25.02 -3.77 -6.11
N ALA A 16 26.04 -3.33 -6.85
CA ALA A 16 25.99 -2.51 -8.06
C ALA A 16 25.45 -3.28 -9.29
N ASN A 17 24.81 -2.56 -10.23
CA ASN A 17 24.02 -3.00 -11.40
C ASN A 17 22.54 -3.30 -11.15
N ILE A 18 21.84 -2.44 -10.41
CA ILE A 18 20.39 -2.43 -10.41
C ILE A 18 19.97 -1.24 -11.26
N ASP A 19 19.33 -1.52 -12.40
CA ASP A 19 18.55 -0.56 -13.18
C ASP A 19 17.87 0.42 -12.22
N PRO A 20 17.96 1.75 -12.41
CA PRO A 20 17.33 2.68 -11.48
C PRO A 20 15.89 2.20 -11.26
N PRO A 21 15.44 2.00 -10.01
CA PRO A 21 14.10 1.48 -9.78
C PRO A 21 13.16 2.40 -10.55
N ARG A 22 12.53 1.87 -11.59
CA ARG A 22 11.52 2.57 -12.40
C ARG A 22 10.30 2.78 -11.51
N TYR A 23 10.45 3.65 -10.51
CA TYR A 23 9.44 4.10 -9.56
C TYR A 23 8.72 5.35 -10.10
N ASP A 24 8.70 5.49 -11.43
CA ASP A 24 8.09 6.63 -12.15
C ASP A 24 6.60 6.40 -12.44
N ARG A 25 6.06 5.22 -12.09
CA ARG A 25 4.60 5.09 -11.97
C ARG A 25 4.21 5.68 -10.62
N PRO A 26 3.23 6.60 -10.54
CA PRO A 26 2.69 7.03 -9.25
C PRO A 26 2.41 5.78 -8.43
N ALA A 27 2.98 5.73 -7.23
CA ALA A 27 3.08 4.51 -6.43
C ALA A 27 1.72 3.82 -6.47
N LYS A 28 1.65 2.64 -7.08
CA LYS A 28 0.37 1.92 -7.27
C LYS A 28 -0.36 1.82 -5.94
N ASP A 29 0.41 1.67 -4.87
CA ASP A 29 0.02 1.73 -3.47
C ASP A 29 -0.83 2.95 -3.08
N GLU A 30 -0.51 4.17 -3.55
CA GLU A 30 -1.30 5.38 -3.26
C GLU A 30 -2.69 5.29 -3.90
N LYS A 31 -2.77 4.84 -5.16
CA LYS A 31 -4.06 4.69 -5.84
C LYS A 31 -4.89 3.56 -5.25
N VAL A 32 -4.23 2.47 -4.86
CA VAL A 32 -4.88 1.35 -4.17
C VAL A 32 -5.44 1.82 -2.82
N ALA A 33 -4.68 2.61 -2.07
CA ALA A 33 -5.14 3.17 -0.80
C ALA A 33 -6.35 4.10 -0.98
N GLU A 34 -6.34 4.95 -2.00
CA GLU A 34 -7.45 5.86 -2.31
C GLU A 34 -8.72 5.09 -2.69
N LEU A 35 -8.60 4.05 -3.53
CA LEU A 35 -9.71 3.19 -3.90
C LEU A 35 -10.24 2.36 -2.72
N ALA A 36 -9.36 1.78 -1.92
CA ALA A 36 -9.73 1.03 -0.73
C ALA A 36 -10.47 1.93 0.29
N TYR A 37 -10.01 3.16 0.47
CA TYR A 37 -10.68 4.15 1.31
C TYR A 37 -12.09 4.47 0.81
N LEU A 38 -12.27 4.73 -0.50
CA LEU A 38 -13.58 4.99 -1.09
C LEU A 38 -14.53 3.77 -1.00
N LYS A 39 -14.01 2.55 -1.10
CA LYS A 39 -14.79 1.33 -0.91
C LYS A 39 -15.22 1.15 0.54
N ALA A 40 -14.29 1.34 1.48
CA ALA A 40 -14.59 1.31 2.90
C ALA A 40 -15.62 2.38 3.27
N GLU A 41 -15.49 3.61 2.76
CA GLU A 41 -16.46 4.70 2.99
C GLU A 41 -17.86 4.36 2.47
N GLN A 42 -17.98 3.77 1.28
CA GLN A 42 -19.27 3.31 0.74
C GLN A 42 -19.92 2.19 1.55
N ARG A 43 -19.11 1.35 2.21
CA ARG A 43 -19.59 0.33 3.15
C ARG A 43 -19.80 0.85 4.58
N GLY A 44 -19.41 2.10 4.88
CA GLY A 44 -19.48 2.68 6.22
C GLY A 44 -18.37 2.22 7.17
N PHE A 45 -17.18 1.94 6.63
CA PHE A 45 -16.00 1.45 7.36
C PHE A 45 -16.27 0.19 8.18
N GLU A 46 -16.96 -0.77 7.57
CA GLU A 46 -17.25 -2.05 8.20
C GLU A 46 -15.95 -2.83 8.48
N THR A 47 -15.74 -3.20 9.74
CA THR A 47 -14.53 -3.91 10.18
C THR A 47 -14.50 -5.33 9.64
N GLY A 48 -13.35 -5.80 9.18
CA GLY A 48 -13.19 -7.15 8.61
C GLY A 48 -13.23 -7.19 7.08
N HIS A 49 -13.47 -6.04 6.44
CA HIS A 49 -13.42 -5.90 4.97
C HIS A 49 -12.19 -5.11 4.49
N GLU A 50 -11.33 -4.62 5.39
CA GLU A 50 -10.17 -3.80 5.01
C GLU A 50 -9.23 -4.49 4.01
N MET A 51 -8.98 -5.79 4.22
CA MET A 51 -8.16 -6.60 3.31
C MET A 51 -8.83 -6.81 1.96
N ASP A 52 -10.15 -6.98 1.95
CA ASP A 52 -10.95 -7.26 0.75
C ASP A 52 -11.03 -5.99 -0.11
N ASP A 53 -11.28 -4.84 0.51
CA ASP A 53 -11.28 -3.53 -0.14
C ASP A 53 -9.90 -3.19 -0.75
N TRP A 54 -8.82 -3.59 -0.09
CA TRP A 54 -7.44 -3.40 -0.58
C TRP A 54 -7.11 -4.33 -1.75
N LEU A 55 -7.46 -5.61 -1.67
CA LEU A 55 -7.31 -6.58 -2.76
C LEU A 55 -8.11 -6.17 -4.00
N GLU A 56 -9.34 -5.71 -3.79
CA GLU A 56 -10.21 -5.30 -4.88
C GLU A 56 -9.73 -3.98 -5.52
N ALA A 57 -9.19 -3.06 -4.73
CA ALA A 57 -8.51 -1.87 -5.23
C ALA A 57 -7.27 -2.20 -6.07
N GLU A 58 -6.43 -3.14 -5.63
CA GLU A 58 -5.28 -3.63 -6.42
C GLU A 58 -5.72 -4.28 -7.74
N ALA A 59 -6.75 -5.12 -7.69
CA ALA A 59 -7.28 -5.82 -8.86
C ALA A 59 -7.83 -4.84 -9.91
N GLU A 60 -8.55 -3.81 -9.48
CA GLU A 60 -9.05 -2.74 -10.36
C GLU A 60 -7.89 -1.96 -10.99
N LEU A 61 -6.86 -1.63 -10.21
CA LEU A 61 -5.68 -0.93 -10.72
C LEU A 61 -4.89 -1.77 -11.73
N ALA A 62 -4.86 -3.08 -11.55
CA ALA A 62 -4.23 -4.04 -12.46
C ALA A 62 -5.03 -4.26 -13.75
N LYS A 63 -6.35 -4.04 -13.71
CA LYS A 63 -7.25 -4.15 -14.87
C LYS A 63 -7.22 -2.93 -15.80
N VAL A 64 -6.66 -1.83 -15.34
CA VAL A 64 -6.59 -0.53 -16.03
C VAL A 64 -5.36 -0.40 -16.95
N ASP A 65 -4.56 -1.45 -17.15
CA ASP A 65 -3.40 -1.50 -18.06
C ASP A 65 -3.75 -2.13 -19.43
#